data_AF-A6LLX4-F1
#
_entry.id   AF-A6LLX4-F1
#
_cell.length_a   1.000
_cell.length_b   1.000
_cell.length_c   1.000
_cell.angle_alpha   90.00
_cell.angle_beta   90.00
_cell.angle_gamma   90.00
#
_symmetry.space_group_name_H-M   'P 1'
#
loop_
_entity.id
_entity.type
_entity.pdbx_description
1 polymer ?
#
loop_
_entity_poly.entity_id
_entity_poly.type
_entity_poly.pdbx_seq_one_letter_code
_entity_poly.pdbx_strand_id
1 'polypeptide(L)'
;MGILLLSIIALLFLYKLDNFKQKWFYISEVLIILGFSFAFFMKNSVYIRKYILIFDSVKMSWEVFLFFISVLFSYFIGYFFTRKIVFVFKVGFGNYKKTRVILLYYFFSFLSFLGFVHNLSATNLGLLFVNPRLYEHLFGRNVIFNYLYFLNVPALIIYIFAKKHLGINIKGSFVINLFLLFESFFHGIKFTISDTFIQPFLFLNLLEKSKNKKRMLFWNILFFLTFFVILLLFFVSVRGGVWGIINYYISNFYNFSYYIENNKLVFSLPLRLLVPREFFRYINFNKFESVGSTGFILNLKYNTYTAFLNLYNIFWYVGPLLFIPFLMILISSLEKIRNNMFYCFLLDIMLYCSIYMFFSWQFTKFKYIYYIILLFFADYISRDKKG
;
A
#
# COMPACT_ATOMS: atom_id res chain seq x y z
N MET A 1 17.48 14.46 -20.55
CA MET A 1 16.38 15.12 -21.30
C MET A 1 15.36 14.12 -21.84
N GLY A 2 15.76 13.09 -22.61
CA GLY A 2 14.81 12.10 -23.18
C GLY A 2 13.93 11.34 -22.16
N ILE A 3 14.50 10.90 -21.04
CA ILE A 3 13.74 10.22 -19.96
C ILE A 3 12.63 11.10 -19.38
N LEU A 4 12.92 12.37 -19.13
CA LEU A 4 11.96 13.32 -18.58
C LEU A 4 10.82 13.56 -19.58
N LEU A 5 11.15 13.70 -20.86
CA LEU A 5 10.15 13.82 -21.93
C LEU A 5 9.26 12.58 -22.01
N LEU A 6 9.84 11.38 -22.00
CA LEU A 6 9.08 10.11 -22.01
C LEU A 6 8.19 9.98 -20.77
N SER A 7 8.68 10.39 -19.61
CA SER A 7 7.92 10.40 -18.35
C SER A 7 6.74 11.34 -18.43
N ILE A 8 6.94 12.56 -18.94
CA ILE A 8 5.85 13.54 -19.16
C ILE A 8 4.81 12.98 -20.13
N ILE A 9 5.25 12.37 -21.24
CA ILE A 9 4.34 11.75 -22.21
C ILE A 9 3.52 10.64 -21.53
N ALA A 10 4.16 9.72 -20.81
CA ALA A 10 3.46 8.65 -20.08
C ALA A 10 2.44 9.21 -19.07
N LEU A 11 2.80 10.26 -18.34
CA LEU A 11 1.89 10.96 -17.42
C LEU A 11 0.68 11.57 -18.14
N LEU A 12 0.88 12.20 -19.30
CA LEU A 12 -0.24 12.74 -20.09
C LEU A 12 -1.21 11.63 -20.55
N PHE A 13 -0.68 10.49 -20.98
CA PHE A 13 -1.49 9.32 -21.33
C PHE A 13 -2.26 8.77 -20.12
N LEU A 14 -1.59 8.62 -18.97
CA LEU A 14 -2.23 8.16 -17.74
C LEU A 14 -3.32 9.10 -17.25
N TYR A 15 -3.10 10.40 -17.32
CA TYR A 15 -4.10 11.40 -16.96
C TYR A 15 -5.35 11.29 -17.85
N LYS A 16 -5.17 11.04 -19.15
CA LYS A 16 -6.26 10.85 -20.10
C LYS A 16 -7.01 9.54 -19.88
N LEU A 17 -6.30 8.50 -19.46
CA LEU A 17 -6.85 7.16 -19.18
C LEU A 17 -7.72 7.10 -17.95
N ASP A 18 -7.29 7.81 -16.92
CA ASP A 18 -7.92 7.70 -15.63
C ASP A 18 -9.35 8.25 -15.71
N ASN A 19 -10.33 7.34 -15.77
CA ASN A 19 -11.74 7.69 -15.84
C ASN A 19 -12.31 8.06 -14.45
N PHE A 20 -11.54 7.88 -13.37
CA PHE A 20 -11.95 8.34 -12.06
C PHE A 20 -12.04 9.87 -12.09
N LYS A 21 -13.16 10.39 -11.58
CA LYS A 21 -13.39 11.85 -11.46
C LYS A 21 -12.25 12.58 -10.76
N GLN A 22 -11.54 11.89 -9.87
CA GLN A 22 -10.48 12.43 -9.02
C GLN A 22 -9.07 12.05 -9.48
N LYS A 23 -8.95 11.30 -10.58
CA LYS A 23 -7.67 10.90 -11.16
C LYS A 23 -6.76 10.11 -10.20
N TRP A 24 -7.32 9.22 -9.37
CA TRP A 24 -6.57 8.47 -8.35
C TRP A 24 -5.57 7.46 -8.93
N PHE A 25 -5.92 6.80 -10.02
CA PHE A 25 -5.01 5.89 -10.69
C PHE A 25 -3.80 6.69 -11.22
N TYR A 26 -4.05 7.80 -11.91
CA TYR A 26 -3.02 8.74 -12.33
C TYR A 26 -2.15 9.20 -11.15
N ILE A 27 -2.74 9.64 -10.03
CA ILE A 27 -1.98 10.06 -8.84
C ILE A 27 -1.07 8.92 -8.32
N SER A 28 -1.57 7.69 -8.26
CA SER A 28 -0.77 6.54 -7.80
C SER A 28 0.41 6.24 -8.74
N GLU A 29 0.20 6.33 -10.05
CA GLU A 29 1.22 6.05 -11.05
C GLU A 29 2.19 7.24 -11.26
N VAL A 30 1.77 8.46 -10.95
CA VAL A 30 2.63 9.66 -10.90
C VAL A 30 3.77 9.44 -9.90
N LEU A 31 3.46 8.93 -8.72
CA LEU A 31 4.48 8.66 -7.70
C LEU A 31 5.51 7.63 -8.19
N ILE A 32 5.05 6.65 -8.99
CA ILE A 32 5.93 5.65 -9.59
C ILE A 32 6.86 6.29 -10.63
N ILE A 33 6.30 7.04 -11.58
CA ILE A 33 7.09 7.67 -12.66
C ILE A 33 8.03 8.75 -12.10
N LEU A 34 7.55 9.58 -11.17
CA LEU A 34 8.37 10.59 -10.49
C LEU A 34 9.46 9.96 -9.66
N GLY A 35 9.15 8.87 -8.96
CA GLY A 35 10.12 8.02 -8.29
C GLY A 35 11.25 7.71 -9.27
N PHE A 36 11.00 6.86 -10.27
CA PHE A 36 12.00 6.50 -11.26
C PHE A 36 12.79 7.69 -11.82
N SER A 37 12.10 8.72 -12.29
CA SER A 37 12.70 9.94 -12.85
C SER A 37 13.67 10.62 -11.88
N PHE A 38 13.32 10.63 -10.59
CA PHE A 38 14.15 11.18 -9.54
C PHE A 38 15.48 10.43 -9.43
N ALA A 39 15.55 9.09 -9.52
CA ALA A 39 16.85 8.39 -9.51
C ALA A 39 17.72 8.83 -10.67
N PHE A 40 17.17 8.91 -11.88
CA PHE A 40 17.98 9.32 -13.03
C PHE A 40 18.56 10.73 -12.86
N PHE A 41 17.79 11.65 -12.29
CA PHE A 41 18.25 13.02 -12.03
C PHE A 41 19.27 13.07 -10.88
N MET A 42 18.98 12.37 -9.79
CA MET A 42 19.74 12.39 -8.55
C MET A 42 21.12 11.73 -8.68
N LYS A 43 21.31 10.80 -9.63
CA LYS A 43 22.62 10.18 -9.93
C LYS A 43 23.72 11.24 -10.14
N ASN A 44 23.35 12.37 -10.76
CA ASN A 44 24.29 13.39 -11.15
C ASN A 44 24.44 14.53 -10.13
N SER A 45 23.61 14.61 -9.09
CA SER A 45 23.66 15.75 -8.16
C SER A 45 24.77 15.62 -7.11
N VAL A 46 25.56 16.70 -7.00
CA VAL A 46 26.72 16.80 -6.11
C VAL A 46 26.31 16.74 -4.64
N TYR A 47 25.19 17.36 -4.28
CA TYR A 47 24.67 17.37 -2.91
C TYR A 47 24.35 15.96 -2.39
N ILE A 48 23.78 15.12 -3.25
CA ILE A 48 23.35 13.77 -2.84
C ILE A 48 24.57 12.89 -2.71
N ARG A 49 25.50 12.96 -3.67
CA ARG A 49 26.78 12.25 -3.58
C ARG A 49 27.50 12.56 -2.28
N LYS A 50 27.51 13.83 -1.87
CA LYS A 50 28.21 14.29 -0.66
C LYS A 50 27.48 14.00 0.66
N TYR A 51 26.15 14.09 0.69
CA TYR A 51 25.38 14.08 1.96
C TYR A 51 24.43 12.88 2.11
N ILE A 52 24.20 12.12 1.04
CA ILE A 52 23.20 11.04 0.98
C ILE A 52 23.85 9.73 0.53
N LEU A 53 24.86 9.76 -0.35
CA LEU A 53 25.58 8.56 -0.77
C LEU A 53 26.78 8.29 0.16
N ILE A 54 26.84 7.08 0.73
CA ILE A 54 28.03 6.61 1.47
C ILE A 54 29.17 6.24 0.51
N PHE A 55 28.85 5.96 -0.75
CA PHE A 55 29.82 5.57 -1.78
C PHE A 55 29.82 6.59 -2.93
N ASP A 56 31.00 7.07 -3.31
CA ASP A 56 31.19 8.13 -4.32
C ASP A 56 30.89 7.69 -5.77
N SER A 57 30.80 6.37 -6.04
CA SER A 57 30.56 5.84 -7.39
C SER A 57 29.36 4.90 -7.42
N VAL A 58 28.19 5.46 -7.69
CA VAL A 58 26.98 4.66 -7.87
C VAL A 58 26.72 4.47 -9.36
N LYS A 59 26.91 3.23 -9.85
CA LYS A 59 26.55 2.84 -11.21
C LYS A 59 25.09 2.43 -11.25
N MET A 60 24.36 2.99 -12.20
CA MET A 60 23.01 2.55 -12.51
C MET A 60 23.12 1.49 -13.59
N SER A 61 22.57 0.30 -13.33
CA SER A 61 22.67 -0.83 -14.24
C SER A 61 21.77 -0.63 -15.45
N TRP A 62 22.15 -1.20 -16.60
CA TRP A 62 21.34 -1.14 -17.82
C TRP A 62 19.98 -1.82 -17.64
N GLU A 63 19.90 -2.82 -16.76
CA GLU A 63 18.68 -3.56 -16.46
C GLU A 63 17.65 -2.69 -15.73
N VAL A 64 18.07 -1.80 -14.82
CA VAL A 64 17.16 -0.82 -14.17
C VAL A 64 16.60 0.13 -15.22
N PHE A 65 17.43 0.58 -16.16
CA PHE A 65 16.98 1.43 -17.26
C PHE A 65 15.97 0.72 -18.16
N LEU A 66 16.27 -0.52 -18.59
CA LEU A 66 15.34 -1.35 -19.36
C LEU A 66 14.04 -1.62 -18.59
N PHE A 67 14.12 -1.89 -17.29
CA PHE A 67 12.95 -2.06 -16.44
C PHE A 67 12.08 -0.81 -16.40
N PHE A 68 12.68 0.38 -16.28
CA PHE A 68 11.94 1.63 -16.31
C PHE A 68 11.31 1.91 -17.69
N ILE A 69 12.03 1.64 -18.79
CA ILE A 69 11.45 1.72 -20.14
C ILE A 69 10.27 0.75 -20.28
N SER A 70 10.38 -0.49 -19.76
CA SER A 70 9.27 -1.44 -19.70
C SER A 70 8.09 -0.92 -18.87
N VAL A 71 8.32 -0.27 -17.73
CA VAL A 71 7.26 0.38 -16.94
C VAL A 71 6.56 1.44 -17.79
N LEU A 72 7.30 2.33 -18.44
CA LEU A 72 6.70 3.35 -19.30
C LEU A 72 5.90 2.72 -20.45
N PHE A 73 6.47 1.72 -21.14
CA PHE A 73 5.82 1.05 -22.27
C PHE A 73 4.58 0.27 -21.84
N SER A 74 4.58 -0.31 -20.64
CA SER A 74 3.47 -1.06 -20.10
C SER A 74 2.20 -0.23 -19.93
N TYR A 75 2.30 1.07 -19.64
CA TYR A 75 1.12 1.94 -19.60
C TYR A 75 0.49 2.13 -20.98
N PHE A 76 1.27 2.16 -22.06
CA PHE A 76 0.73 2.20 -23.43
C PHE A 76 0.05 0.88 -23.81
N ILE A 77 0.65 -0.24 -23.42
CA ILE A 77 0.04 -1.57 -23.61
C ILE A 77 -1.29 -1.66 -22.84
N GLY A 78 -1.29 -1.28 -21.56
CA GLY A 78 -2.48 -1.25 -20.71
C GLY A 78 -3.56 -0.32 -21.26
N TYR A 79 -3.18 0.85 -21.80
CA TYR A 79 -4.09 1.74 -22.51
C TYR A 79 -4.84 1.03 -23.63
N PHE A 80 -4.09 0.33 -24.49
CA PHE A 80 -4.67 -0.36 -25.63
C PHE A 80 -5.61 -1.48 -25.20
N PHE A 81 -5.21 -2.28 -24.20
CA PHE A 81 -6.02 -3.41 -23.75
C PHE A 81 -7.26 -3.00 -22.95
N THR A 82 -7.18 -1.97 -22.09
CA THR A 82 -8.36 -1.46 -21.35
C THR A 82 -9.52 -1.02 -22.25
N ARG A 83 -9.25 -0.65 -23.50
CA ARG A 83 -10.27 -0.34 -24.51
C ARG A 83 -10.89 -1.55 -25.18
N LYS A 84 -10.17 -2.69 -25.19
CA LYS A 84 -10.56 -3.91 -25.93
C LYS A 84 -11.02 -5.04 -25.02
N ILE A 85 -10.52 -5.09 -23.79
CA ILE A 85 -10.73 -6.16 -22.83
C ILE A 85 -11.46 -5.59 -21.62
N VAL A 86 -12.52 -6.27 -21.21
CA VAL A 86 -13.25 -6.00 -19.99
C VAL A 86 -13.40 -7.32 -19.25
N PHE A 87 -12.95 -7.39 -18.00
CA PHE A 87 -13.23 -8.55 -17.17
C PHE A 87 -14.69 -8.56 -16.77
N VAL A 88 -15.35 -9.69 -16.98
CA VAL A 88 -16.75 -9.89 -16.59
C VAL A 88 -16.79 -10.48 -15.20
N PHE A 89 -17.29 -9.70 -14.24
CA PHE A 89 -17.54 -10.16 -12.89
C PHE A 89 -19.02 -10.48 -12.71
N LYS A 90 -19.34 -11.66 -12.19
CA LYS A 90 -20.71 -11.97 -11.74
C LYS A 90 -20.98 -11.21 -10.44
N VAL A 91 -21.63 -10.08 -10.55
CA VAL A 91 -22.03 -9.28 -9.38
C VAL A 91 -23.37 -9.81 -8.87
N GLY A 92 -23.40 -10.32 -7.63
CA GLY A 92 -24.66 -10.45 -6.92
C GLY A 92 -25.18 -9.05 -6.62
N PHE A 93 -26.28 -8.63 -7.23
CA PHE A 93 -26.95 -7.37 -6.90
C PHE A 93 -27.94 -7.63 -5.77
N GLY A 94 -27.45 -7.71 -4.54
CA GLY A 94 -28.29 -7.80 -3.35
C GLY A 94 -28.32 -6.46 -2.62
N ASN A 95 -29.49 -6.05 -2.14
CA ASN A 95 -29.59 -4.92 -1.21
C ASN A 95 -28.88 -5.25 0.11
N TYR A 96 -28.26 -4.27 0.76
CA TYR A 96 -27.61 -4.47 2.06
C TYR A 96 -28.62 -4.30 3.20
N LYS A 97 -28.63 -5.24 4.15
CA LYS A 97 -29.38 -5.08 5.40
C LYS A 97 -28.63 -4.14 6.34
N LYS A 98 -29.22 -2.97 6.57
CA LYS A 98 -28.65 -1.91 7.44
C LYS A 98 -28.22 -2.45 8.81
N THR A 99 -29.06 -3.27 9.45
CA THR A 99 -28.77 -3.86 10.77
C THR A 99 -27.53 -4.74 10.77
N ARG A 100 -27.33 -5.56 9.73
CA ARG A 100 -26.16 -6.44 9.61
C ARG A 100 -24.87 -5.66 9.40
N VAL A 101 -24.90 -4.61 8.57
CA VAL A 101 -23.74 -3.72 8.37
C VAL A 101 -23.34 -3.04 9.68
N ILE A 102 -24.31 -2.53 10.43
CA ILE A 102 -24.08 -1.90 11.75
C ILE A 102 -23.48 -2.91 12.74
N LEU A 103 -24.05 -4.12 12.82
CA LEU A 103 -23.56 -5.18 13.71
C LEU A 103 -22.12 -5.58 13.37
N LEU A 104 -21.80 -5.76 12.08
CA LEU A 104 -20.44 -6.06 11.63
C LEU A 104 -19.45 -4.96 11.99
N TYR A 105 -19.83 -3.68 11.85
CA TYR A 105 -19.00 -2.56 12.27
C TYR A 105 -18.66 -2.62 13.77
N TYR A 106 -19.67 -2.78 14.64
CA TYR A 106 -19.43 -2.88 16.08
C TYR A 106 -18.63 -4.13 16.44
N PHE A 107 -18.94 -5.27 15.82
CA PHE A 107 -18.25 -6.53 16.07
C PHE A 107 -16.77 -6.43 15.71
N PHE A 108 -16.43 -5.93 14.52
CA PHE A 108 -15.03 -5.73 14.12
C PHE A 108 -14.32 -4.70 15.00
N SER A 109 -14.99 -3.60 15.34
CA SER A 109 -14.42 -2.58 16.24
C SER A 109 -14.11 -3.16 17.63
N PHE A 110 -15.02 -3.96 18.18
CA PHE A 110 -14.85 -4.60 19.48
C PHE A 110 -13.72 -5.63 19.47
N LEU A 111 -13.66 -6.48 18.43
CA LEU A 111 -12.55 -7.43 18.27
C LEU A 111 -11.20 -6.72 18.09
N SER A 112 -11.16 -5.61 17.36
CA SER A 112 -9.96 -4.77 17.23
C SER A 112 -9.49 -4.27 18.60
N PHE A 113 -10.42 -3.74 19.40
CA PHE A 113 -10.16 -3.30 20.76
C PHE A 113 -9.60 -4.43 21.64
N LEU A 114 -10.20 -5.62 21.60
CA LEU A 114 -9.69 -6.77 22.35
C LEU A 114 -8.28 -7.18 21.91
N GLY A 115 -8.03 -7.21 20.59
CA GLY A 115 -6.70 -7.45 20.03
C GLY A 115 -5.68 -6.41 20.50
N PHE A 116 -6.05 -5.13 20.47
CA PHE A 116 -5.23 -4.02 20.94
C PHE A 116 -4.87 -4.17 22.43
N VAL A 117 -5.86 -4.37 23.31
CA VAL A 117 -5.65 -4.49 24.76
C VAL A 117 -4.74 -5.68 25.08
N HIS A 118 -4.96 -6.82 24.44
CA HIS A 118 -4.11 -7.99 24.62
C HIS A 118 -2.66 -7.70 24.19
N ASN A 119 -2.46 -7.17 22.98
CA ASN A 119 -1.13 -6.87 22.46
C ASN A 119 -0.40 -5.81 23.30
N LEU A 120 -1.13 -4.81 23.79
CA LEU A 120 -0.58 -3.78 24.67
C LEU A 120 -0.15 -4.37 26.02
N SER A 121 -0.95 -5.28 26.59
CA SER A 121 -0.62 -5.94 27.87
C SER A 121 0.64 -6.81 27.81
N ALA A 122 1.03 -7.25 26.61
CA ALA A 122 2.21 -8.07 26.39
C ALA A 122 3.52 -7.27 26.26
N THR A 123 3.48 -5.95 26.38
CA THR A 123 4.64 -5.06 26.19
C THR A 123 4.59 -3.84 27.12
N ASN A 124 5.70 -3.09 27.19
CA ASN A 124 5.78 -1.84 27.91
C ASN A 124 5.85 -0.67 26.92
N LEU A 125 4.96 0.32 27.05
CA LEU A 125 4.93 1.52 26.20
C LEU A 125 6.26 2.26 26.15
N GLY A 126 7.04 2.26 27.23
CA GLY A 126 8.38 2.87 27.24
C GLY A 126 9.32 2.27 26.19
N LEU A 127 9.16 0.97 25.87
CA LEU A 127 9.95 0.30 24.83
C LEU A 127 9.64 0.87 23.45
N LEU A 128 8.46 1.42 23.19
CA LEU A 128 8.14 2.04 21.90
C LEU A 128 9.10 3.18 21.57
N PHE A 129 9.53 3.94 22.58
CA PHE A 129 10.41 5.10 22.42
C PHE A 129 11.90 4.75 22.52
N VAL A 130 12.24 3.79 23.39
CA VAL A 130 13.64 3.43 23.67
C VAL A 130 14.15 2.32 22.74
N ASN A 131 13.32 1.32 22.44
CA ASN A 131 13.66 0.22 21.54
C ASN A 131 12.43 -0.25 20.72
N PRO A 132 12.03 0.52 19.69
CA PRO A 132 10.81 0.27 18.93
C PRO A 132 10.74 -1.14 18.30
N ARG A 133 11.88 -1.72 17.93
CA ARG A 133 11.93 -3.06 17.30
C ARG A 133 11.61 -4.18 18.29
N LEU A 134 12.14 -4.09 19.50
CA LEU A 134 11.78 -5.03 20.56
C LEU A 134 10.30 -4.88 20.91
N TYR A 135 9.83 -3.63 21.01
CA TYR A 135 8.41 -3.34 21.22
C TYR A 135 7.51 -3.97 20.13
N GLU A 136 7.82 -3.77 18.84
CA GLU A 136 7.08 -4.34 17.70
C GLU A 136 6.97 -5.87 17.80
N HIS A 137 8.09 -6.53 18.14
CA HIS A 137 8.16 -7.98 18.27
C HIS A 137 7.30 -8.49 19.45
N LEU A 138 7.28 -7.77 20.56
CA LEU A 138 6.49 -8.12 21.73
C LEU A 138 5.00 -7.84 21.52
N PHE A 139 4.66 -6.67 20.99
CA PHE A 139 3.28 -6.26 20.69
C PHE A 139 2.60 -7.23 19.73
N GLY A 140 3.28 -7.63 18.65
CA GLY A 140 2.76 -8.55 17.64
C GLY A 140 3.00 -10.03 17.92
N ARG A 141 3.48 -10.42 19.12
CA ARG A 141 3.95 -11.78 19.41
C ARG A 141 2.87 -12.83 19.22
N ASN A 142 1.64 -12.54 19.66
CA ASN A 142 0.53 -13.45 19.46
C ASN A 142 -0.15 -13.14 18.11
N VAL A 143 0.04 -14.04 17.16
CA VAL A 143 -0.47 -13.91 15.80
C VAL A 143 -1.99 -13.69 15.77
N ILE A 144 -2.76 -14.45 16.55
CA ILE A 144 -4.23 -14.38 16.55
C ILE A 144 -4.69 -12.98 16.98
N PHE A 145 -4.22 -12.50 18.12
CA PHE A 145 -4.60 -11.17 18.62
C PHE A 145 -4.06 -10.03 17.75
N ASN A 146 -2.91 -10.21 17.09
CA ASN A 146 -2.41 -9.26 16.10
C ASN A 146 -3.33 -9.18 14.87
N TYR A 147 -3.93 -10.28 14.40
CA TYR A 147 -4.93 -10.25 13.33
C TYR A 147 -6.30 -9.73 13.77
N LEU A 148 -6.70 -9.93 15.02
CA LEU A 148 -7.88 -9.26 15.59
C LEU A 148 -7.66 -7.75 15.66
N TYR A 149 -6.49 -7.30 16.10
CA TYR A 149 -6.07 -5.90 16.11
C TYR A 149 -6.14 -5.24 14.71
N PHE A 150 -5.81 -5.98 13.64
CA PHE A 150 -5.90 -5.44 12.29
C PHE A 150 -7.36 -5.28 11.77
N LEU A 151 -8.38 -5.62 12.55
CA LEU A 151 -9.79 -5.41 12.18
C LEU A 151 -10.20 -3.93 12.15
N ASN A 152 -9.39 -3.03 12.70
CA ASN A 152 -9.61 -1.59 12.60
C ASN A 152 -9.77 -1.09 11.17
N VAL A 153 -8.92 -1.54 10.24
CA VAL A 153 -9.00 -1.11 8.84
C VAL A 153 -10.31 -1.58 8.20
N PRO A 154 -10.68 -2.87 8.21
CA PRO A 154 -12.00 -3.33 7.79
C PRO A 154 -13.17 -2.61 8.47
N ALA A 155 -13.10 -2.35 9.78
CA ALA A 155 -14.15 -1.65 10.51
C ALA A 155 -14.35 -0.21 9.99
N LEU A 156 -13.27 0.53 9.76
CA LEU A 156 -13.33 1.87 9.16
C LEU A 156 -13.91 1.85 7.75
N ILE A 157 -13.54 0.85 6.92
CA ILE A 157 -14.09 0.65 5.58
C ILE A 157 -15.61 0.40 5.62
N ILE A 158 -16.06 -0.49 6.52
CA ILE A 158 -17.50 -0.77 6.72
C ILE A 158 -18.25 0.49 7.17
N TYR A 159 -17.70 1.26 8.11
CA TYR A 159 -18.29 2.52 8.55
C TYR A 159 -18.44 3.52 7.39
N ILE A 160 -17.38 3.71 6.60
CA ILE A 160 -17.40 4.61 5.45
C ILE A 160 -18.45 4.17 4.44
N PHE A 161 -18.51 2.88 4.14
CA PHE A 161 -19.53 2.32 3.26
C PHE A 161 -20.95 2.57 3.80
N ALA A 162 -21.20 2.28 5.07
CA ALA A 162 -22.49 2.50 5.72
C ALA A 162 -22.92 3.97 5.66
N LYS A 163 -22.00 4.90 5.94
CA LYS A 163 -22.30 6.33 5.96
C LYS A 163 -22.48 6.93 4.57
N LYS A 164 -21.57 6.64 3.64
CA LYS A 164 -21.51 7.31 2.33
C LYS A 164 -22.32 6.62 1.25
N HIS A 165 -22.42 5.30 1.29
CA HIS A 165 -23.16 4.53 0.30
C HIS A 165 -24.60 4.27 0.75
N LEU A 166 -24.80 3.89 2.03
CA LEU A 166 -26.13 3.52 2.55
C LEU A 166 -26.86 4.65 3.32
N GLY A 167 -26.19 5.78 3.58
CA GLY A 167 -26.76 6.91 4.32
C GLY A 167 -27.08 6.60 5.78
N ILE A 168 -26.37 5.65 6.40
CA ILE A 168 -26.61 5.19 7.76
C ILE A 168 -25.74 5.99 8.74
N ASN A 169 -26.36 6.55 9.77
CA ASN A 169 -25.65 7.13 10.91
C ASN A 169 -25.55 6.11 12.05
N ILE A 170 -24.33 5.66 12.34
CA ILE A 170 -24.04 4.70 13.42
C ILE A 170 -23.79 5.46 14.73
N LYS A 171 -24.52 5.12 15.80
CA LYS A 171 -24.41 5.77 17.11
C LYS A 171 -23.02 5.53 17.72
N GLY A 172 -22.42 6.56 18.34
CA GLY A 172 -21.09 6.46 18.97
C GLY A 172 -19.92 6.26 17.99
N SER A 173 -20.18 6.22 16.69
CA SER A 173 -19.14 5.95 15.68
C SER A 173 -17.99 6.96 15.68
N PHE A 174 -18.23 8.21 16.09
CA PHE A 174 -17.16 9.20 16.21
C PHE A 174 -16.05 8.76 17.18
N VAL A 175 -16.43 8.36 18.40
CA VAL A 175 -15.49 7.91 19.43
C VAL A 175 -14.81 6.61 19.02
N ILE A 176 -15.59 5.66 18.50
CA ILE A 176 -15.06 4.37 18.04
C ILE A 176 -14.06 4.56 16.90
N ASN A 177 -14.36 5.40 15.90
CA ASN A 177 -13.42 5.63 14.80
C ASN A 177 -12.16 6.36 15.26
N LEU A 178 -12.28 7.31 16.19
CA LEU A 178 -11.10 7.98 16.77
C LEU A 178 -10.22 6.96 17.48
N PHE A 179 -10.82 6.02 18.22
CA PHE A 179 -10.10 4.91 18.84
C PHE A 179 -9.43 3.99 17.80
N LEU A 180 -10.15 3.54 16.76
CA LEU A 180 -9.61 2.67 15.70
C LEU A 180 -8.45 3.32 14.94
N LEU A 181 -8.48 4.64 14.76
CA LEU A 181 -7.36 5.40 14.19
C LEU A 181 -6.20 5.47 15.18
N PHE A 182 -6.47 5.69 16.46
CA PHE A 182 -5.46 5.92 17.49
C PHE A 182 -4.68 4.65 17.85
N GLU A 183 -5.32 3.48 17.86
CA GLU A 183 -4.63 2.22 18.14
C GLU A 183 -3.49 1.94 17.14
N SER A 184 -3.58 2.47 15.91
CA SER A 184 -2.54 2.32 14.87
C SER A 184 -1.16 2.86 15.28
N PHE A 185 -1.12 3.85 16.17
CA PHE A 185 0.13 4.44 16.68
C PHE A 185 0.89 3.51 17.61
N PHE A 186 0.18 2.63 18.30
CA PHE A 186 0.74 1.72 19.28
C PHE A 186 1.28 0.44 18.66
N HIS A 187 1.16 0.22 17.35
CA HIS A 187 1.80 -0.93 16.71
C HIS A 187 3.32 -0.76 16.58
N GLY A 188 3.80 0.48 16.56
CA GLY A 188 5.21 0.79 16.31
C GLY A 188 5.65 0.63 14.84
N ILE A 189 4.75 0.22 13.94
CA ILE A 189 5.01 0.08 12.51
C ILE A 189 4.29 1.18 11.72
N LYS A 190 5.05 1.98 10.97
CA LYS A 190 4.53 3.08 10.14
C LYS A 190 3.46 2.64 9.13
N PHE A 191 3.60 1.43 8.57
CA PHE A 191 2.64 0.92 7.58
C PHE A 191 1.28 0.67 8.20
N THR A 192 1.21 0.37 9.50
CA THR A 192 -0.06 0.21 10.20
C THR A 192 -0.80 1.55 10.31
N ILE A 193 -0.08 2.65 10.54
CA ILE A 193 -0.61 4.01 10.47
C ILE A 193 -1.05 4.32 9.04
N SER A 194 -0.21 4.04 8.04
CA SER A 194 -0.55 4.24 6.63
C SER A 194 -1.81 3.47 6.20
N ASP A 195 -1.94 2.19 6.58
CA ASP A 195 -3.13 1.39 6.26
C ASP A 195 -4.38 2.02 6.90
N THR A 196 -4.27 2.43 8.16
CA THR A 196 -5.41 2.93 8.95
C THR A 196 -5.88 4.31 8.48
N PHE A 197 -5.00 5.13 7.90
CA PHE A 197 -5.34 6.46 7.40
C PHE A 197 -5.60 6.49 5.90
N ILE A 198 -4.64 6.02 5.09
CA ILE A 198 -4.70 6.18 3.62
C ILE A 198 -5.74 5.25 3.02
N GLN A 199 -5.83 4.00 3.47
CA GLN A 199 -6.73 3.03 2.86
C GLN A 199 -8.21 3.43 3.07
N PRO A 200 -8.70 3.72 4.30
CA PRO A 200 -10.03 4.29 4.48
C PRO A 200 -10.26 5.61 3.72
N PHE A 201 -9.25 6.46 3.60
CA PHE A 201 -9.38 7.72 2.85
C PHE A 201 -9.50 7.52 1.34
N LEU A 202 -8.76 6.58 0.75
CA LEU A 202 -8.91 6.19 -0.66
C LEU A 202 -10.32 5.63 -0.89
N PHE A 203 -10.76 4.70 -0.04
CA PHE A 203 -12.10 4.12 -0.10
C PHE A 203 -13.22 5.17 0.01
N LEU A 204 -13.09 6.14 0.93
CA LEU A 204 -13.98 7.29 1.07
C LEU A 204 -14.12 8.04 -0.26
N ASN A 205 -12.99 8.36 -0.89
CA ASN A 205 -12.95 9.10 -2.14
C ASN A 205 -13.49 8.32 -3.34
N LEU A 206 -13.35 6.99 -3.35
CA LEU A 206 -13.96 6.12 -4.37
C LEU A 206 -15.50 6.15 -4.31
N LEU A 207 -16.07 6.31 -3.11
CA LEU A 207 -17.51 6.42 -2.88
C LEU A 207 -18.04 7.86 -3.04
N GLU A 208 -17.21 8.88 -2.83
CA GLU A 208 -17.59 10.29 -2.86
C GLU A 208 -18.03 10.73 -4.28
N LYS A 209 -19.33 10.91 -4.49
CA LYS A 209 -19.90 11.40 -5.76
C LYS A 209 -19.91 12.94 -5.91
N SER A 210 -19.25 13.67 -5.00
CA SER A 210 -19.32 15.13 -4.89
C SER A 210 -19.18 15.84 -6.24
N LYS A 211 -20.10 16.78 -6.52
CA LYS A 211 -20.01 17.67 -7.69
C LYS A 211 -19.03 18.84 -7.45
N ASN A 212 -18.74 19.18 -6.19
CA ASN A 212 -17.90 20.33 -5.86
C ASN A 212 -16.41 19.94 -5.75
N LYS A 213 -15.70 20.09 -6.88
CA LYS A 213 -14.27 19.78 -7.00
C LYS A 213 -13.39 20.59 -6.03
N LYS A 214 -13.71 21.87 -5.78
CA LYS A 214 -12.91 22.75 -4.90
C LYS A 214 -12.95 22.28 -3.44
N ARG A 215 -14.15 21.96 -2.93
CA ARG A 215 -14.32 21.44 -1.56
C ARG A 215 -13.57 20.13 -1.37
N MET A 216 -13.67 19.22 -2.33
CA MET A 216 -12.98 17.93 -2.28
C MET A 216 -11.46 18.10 -2.30
N LEU A 217 -10.92 18.98 -3.15
CA LEU A 217 -9.49 19.29 -3.19
C LEU A 217 -9.00 19.82 -1.83
N PHE A 218 -9.75 20.73 -1.21
CA PHE A 218 -9.42 21.25 0.13
C PHE A 218 -9.33 20.13 1.17
N TRP A 219 -10.33 19.23 1.23
CA TRP A 219 -10.31 18.10 2.17
C TRP A 219 -9.15 17.14 1.90
N ASN A 220 -8.80 16.91 0.63
CA ASN A 220 -7.66 16.08 0.28
C ASN A 220 -6.34 16.68 0.73
N ILE A 221 -6.14 17.99 0.48
CA ILE A 221 -4.94 18.72 0.95
C ILE A 221 -4.86 18.67 2.48
N LEU A 222 -5.97 18.97 3.17
CA LEU A 222 -6.01 18.94 4.62
C LEU A 222 -5.70 17.54 5.17
N PHE A 223 -6.23 16.48 4.56
CA PHE A 223 -5.92 15.10 4.92
C PHE A 223 -4.43 14.81 4.76
N PHE A 224 -3.83 15.12 3.60
CA PHE A 224 -2.41 14.87 3.35
C PHE A 224 -1.51 15.64 4.31
N LEU A 225 -1.83 16.91 4.60
CA LEU A 225 -1.10 17.72 5.59
C LEU A 225 -1.20 17.09 6.98
N THR A 226 -2.41 16.72 7.41
CA THR A 226 -2.64 16.10 8.72
C THR A 226 -1.90 14.77 8.83
N PHE A 227 -2.01 13.91 7.82
CA PHE A 227 -1.31 12.64 7.75
C PHE A 227 0.22 12.81 7.75
N PHE A 228 0.73 13.81 7.03
CA PHE A 228 2.15 14.12 7.01
C PHE A 228 2.65 14.57 8.39
N VAL A 229 1.92 15.45 9.07
CA VAL A 229 2.24 15.89 10.45
C VAL A 229 2.24 14.69 11.40
N ILE A 230 1.22 13.84 11.31
CA ILE A 230 1.10 12.62 12.12
C ILE A 230 2.30 11.69 11.89
N LEU A 231 2.67 11.44 10.63
CA LEU A 231 3.85 10.65 10.32
C LEU A 231 5.11 11.32 10.88
N LEU A 232 5.27 12.62 10.72
CA LEU A 232 6.44 13.35 11.23
C LEU A 232 6.57 13.21 12.75
N LEU A 233 5.47 13.38 13.49
CA LEU A 233 5.42 13.16 14.94
C LEU A 233 5.80 11.73 15.31
N PHE A 234 5.30 10.73 14.58
CA PHE A 234 5.70 9.34 14.77
C PHE A 234 7.20 9.15 14.53
N PHE A 235 7.78 9.72 13.47
CA PHE A 235 9.21 9.59 13.17
C PHE A 235 10.10 10.30 14.19
N VAL A 236 9.72 11.50 14.63
CA VAL A 236 10.43 12.25 15.67
C VAL A 236 10.40 11.48 16.99
N SER A 237 9.25 10.92 17.36
CA SER A 237 9.08 10.27 18.67
C SER A 237 9.63 8.83 18.70
N VAL A 238 9.51 8.08 17.59
CA VAL A 238 9.75 6.63 17.57
C VAL A 238 10.96 6.24 16.71
N ARG A 239 11.36 7.03 15.72
CA ARG A 239 12.31 6.60 14.66
C ARG A 239 13.49 7.55 14.40
N GLY A 240 13.82 8.42 15.36
CA GLY A 240 15.03 9.23 15.29
C GLY A 240 14.94 10.46 14.38
N GLY A 241 13.77 11.10 14.29
CA GLY A 241 13.63 12.43 13.68
C GLY A 241 13.31 12.45 12.19
N VAL A 242 13.38 13.65 11.60
CA VAL A 242 13.07 13.93 10.18
C VAL A 242 14.00 13.16 9.23
N TRP A 243 15.26 12.96 9.61
CA TRP A 243 16.21 12.12 8.87
C TRP A 243 15.73 10.67 8.76
N GLY A 244 14.95 10.19 9.74
CA GLY A 244 14.25 8.91 9.66
C GLY A 244 13.34 8.85 8.43
N ILE A 245 12.57 9.89 8.12
CA ILE A 245 11.64 9.93 6.97
C ILE A 245 12.41 9.78 5.65
N ILE A 246 13.45 10.58 5.47
CA ILE A 246 14.33 10.55 4.28
C ILE A 246 14.94 9.15 4.14
N ASN A 247 15.58 8.65 5.21
CA ASN A 247 16.24 7.35 5.20
C ASN A 247 15.28 6.16 5.05
N TYR A 248 13.97 6.33 5.27
CA TYR A 248 13.00 5.25 5.19
C TYR A 248 12.13 5.22 3.93
N TYR A 249 11.89 6.37 3.30
CA TYR A 249 11.09 6.45 2.06
C TYR A 249 11.97 6.58 0.83
N ILE A 250 13.09 7.31 0.94
CA ILE A 250 13.98 7.57 -0.20
C ILE A 250 14.97 6.41 -0.39
N SER A 251 15.45 5.76 0.68
CA SER A 251 16.41 4.66 0.57
C SER A 251 15.95 3.50 -0.32
N ASN A 252 14.69 3.06 -0.18
CA ASN A 252 14.13 1.97 -0.99
C ASN A 252 14.14 2.28 -2.49
N PHE A 253 13.83 3.53 -2.82
CA PHE A 253 13.84 4.02 -4.19
C PHE A 253 15.26 3.97 -4.78
N TYR A 254 16.25 4.48 -4.04
CA TYR A 254 17.65 4.44 -4.44
C TYR A 254 18.19 3.01 -4.54
N ASN A 255 17.90 2.17 -3.54
CA ASN A 255 18.38 0.80 -3.49
C ASN A 255 17.90 -0.03 -4.68
N PHE A 256 16.67 0.21 -5.15
CA PHE A 256 16.20 -0.39 -6.40
C PHE A 256 17.01 0.07 -7.62
N SER A 257 17.28 1.37 -7.72
CA SER A 257 17.87 1.96 -8.93
C SER A 257 19.39 1.78 -9.08
N TYR A 258 20.10 1.47 -7.99
CA TYR A 258 21.55 1.66 -7.92
C TYR A 258 22.37 0.47 -7.42
N TYR A 259 21.74 -0.60 -6.94
CA TYR A 259 22.44 -1.74 -6.37
C TYR A 259 22.18 -3.06 -7.12
N ILE A 260 22.61 -3.12 -8.37
CA ILE A 260 22.72 -4.38 -9.13
C ILE A 260 24.19 -4.67 -9.47
N GLU A 261 25.10 -4.49 -8.50
CA GLU A 261 26.47 -5.03 -8.60
C GLU A 261 26.88 -5.53 -7.20
N ASN A 262 26.53 -6.80 -6.88
CA ASN A 262 27.39 -7.75 -6.15
C ASN A 262 26.70 -9.05 -5.71
N ASN A 263 25.41 -9.26 -5.97
CA ASN A 263 24.80 -10.58 -5.84
C ASN A 263 24.12 -10.95 -7.16
N LYS A 264 24.51 -12.09 -7.76
CA LYS A 264 23.70 -12.70 -8.82
C LYS A 264 22.32 -12.95 -8.24
N LEU A 265 21.33 -12.26 -8.78
CA LEU A 265 19.94 -12.35 -8.35
C LEU A 265 19.46 -13.78 -8.60
N VAL A 266 19.29 -14.53 -7.52
CA VAL A 266 18.75 -15.88 -7.58
C VAL A 266 17.24 -15.76 -7.60
N PHE A 267 16.62 -16.29 -8.66
CA PHE A 267 15.17 -16.39 -8.79
C PHE A 267 14.60 -17.06 -7.54
N SER A 268 13.93 -16.26 -6.70
CA SER A 268 13.16 -16.83 -5.61
C SER A 268 11.85 -17.35 -6.20
N LEU A 269 11.48 -18.59 -5.84
CA LEU A 269 10.27 -19.30 -6.27
C LEU A 269 9.07 -18.34 -6.46
N PRO A 270 8.42 -18.29 -7.64
CA PRO A 270 7.25 -17.43 -7.89
C PRO A 270 6.12 -17.62 -6.86
N LEU A 271 6.04 -18.79 -6.23
CA LEU A 271 5.14 -19.09 -5.11
C LEU A 271 5.32 -18.17 -3.89
N ARG A 272 6.47 -17.48 -3.73
CA ARG A 272 6.64 -16.42 -2.71
C ARG A 272 5.69 -15.24 -2.92
N LEU A 273 5.09 -15.11 -4.09
CA LEU A 273 4.03 -14.13 -4.35
C LEU A 273 2.70 -14.50 -3.67
N LEU A 274 2.46 -15.79 -3.45
CA LEU A 274 1.17 -16.29 -2.97
C LEU A 274 1.25 -16.82 -1.54
N VAL A 275 2.46 -17.13 -1.07
CA VAL A 275 2.70 -17.74 0.23
C VAL A 275 3.64 -16.85 1.04
N PRO A 276 3.22 -16.34 2.21
CA PRO A 276 4.06 -15.51 3.07
C PRO A 276 5.34 -16.21 3.51
N ARG A 277 6.40 -15.43 3.79
CA ARG A 277 7.69 -15.95 4.29
C ARG A 277 7.54 -16.79 5.55
N GLU A 278 6.57 -16.44 6.40
CA GLU A 278 6.26 -17.09 7.66
C GLU A 278 5.73 -18.52 7.46
N PHE A 279 5.03 -18.79 6.35
CA PHE A 279 4.57 -20.14 5.99
C PHE A 279 5.75 -21.03 5.55
N PHE A 280 6.72 -20.44 4.84
CA PHE A 280 7.96 -21.11 4.47
C PHE A 280 8.93 -21.31 5.64
N ARG A 281 8.65 -20.75 6.82
CA ARG A 281 9.43 -21.01 8.04
C ARG A 281 9.14 -22.41 8.61
N TYR A 282 7.99 -22.99 8.28
CA TYR A 282 7.56 -24.33 8.70
C TYR A 282 7.86 -25.43 7.66
N ILE A 283 8.13 -25.04 6.42
CA ILE A 283 8.56 -25.94 5.35
C ILE A 283 10.08 -25.75 5.26
N ASN A 284 10.84 -26.77 5.64
CA ASN A 284 12.29 -26.74 5.86
C ASN A 284 13.11 -26.46 4.57
N PHE A 285 12.92 -25.29 3.94
CA PHE A 285 13.77 -24.76 2.89
C PHE A 285 14.98 -24.07 3.53
N ASN A 286 15.74 -24.82 4.31
CA ASN A 286 17.07 -24.41 4.70
C ASN A 286 17.92 -24.27 3.42
N LYS A 287 18.52 -23.08 3.23
CA LYS A 287 19.43 -22.67 2.12
C LYS A 287 18.87 -21.90 0.92
N PHE A 288 17.93 -20.96 1.12
CA PHE A 288 17.76 -19.85 0.16
C PHE A 288 17.82 -18.45 0.79
N GLU A 289 18.40 -18.34 1.98
CA GLU A 289 18.82 -17.05 2.54
C GLU A 289 20.33 -16.88 2.33
N SER A 290 20.75 -16.69 1.08
CA SER A 290 21.93 -15.86 0.88
C SER A 290 21.52 -14.46 1.30
N VAL A 291 21.93 -14.09 2.52
CA VAL A 291 22.03 -12.72 2.98
C VAL A 291 22.56 -11.89 1.81
N GLY A 292 21.75 -10.94 1.34
CA GLY A 292 22.21 -9.95 0.38
C GLY A 292 23.25 -9.07 1.08
N SER A 293 24.49 -9.51 1.10
CA SER A 293 25.60 -8.75 1.64
C SER A 293 25.93 -7.62 0.66
N THR A 294 25.84 -6.41 1.21
CA THR A 294 26.44 -5.12 0.83
C THR A 294 25.80 -4.22 -0.24
N GLY A 295 24.50 -3.93 -0.12
CA GLY A 295 23.84 -2.85 -0.88
C GLY A 295 23.80 -1.49 -0.19
N PHE A 296 24.00 -0.42 -0.96
CA PHE A 296 23.91 1.01 -0.62
C PHE A 296 23.21 1.29 0.73
N ILE A 297 23.99 1.68 1.74
CA ILE A 297 23.53 1.75 3.13
C ILE A 297 23.36 3.21 3.52
N LEU A 298 22.22 3.85 3.24
CA LEU A 298 21.81 4.98 4.10
C LEU A 298 21.50 4.47 5.51
N ASN A 299 20.96 3.24 5.61
CA ASN A 299 20.83 2.45 6.84
C ASN A 299 20.36 1.01 6.51
N LEU A 300 21.10 -0.03 6.89
CA LEU A 300 20.72 -1.45 6.63
C LEU A 300 19.41 -1.80 7.36
N LYS A 301 19.12 -1.10 8.46
CA LYS A 301 17.92 -1.32 9.29
C LYS A 301 16.62 -0.96 8.57
N TYR A 302 16.68 -0.19 7.47
CA TYR A 302 15.52 0.42 6.80
C TYR A 302 15.35 0.01 5.34
N ASN A 303 16.23 -0.84 4.82
CA ASN A 303 16.08 -1.39 3.48
C ASN A 303 14.95 -2.44 3.47
N THR A 304 13.88 -2.18 2.74
CA THR A 304 12.76 -3.12 2.61
C THR A 304 12.63 -3.60 1.17
N TYR A 305 12.27 -4.87 0.98
CA TYR A 305 11.93 -5.39 -0.35
C TYR A 305 10.78 -4.56 -0.96
N THR A 306 11.05 -3.96 -2.12
CA THR A 306 10.07 -3.19 -2.87
C THR A 306 9.27 -4.08 -3.81
N ALA A 307 8.16 -3.56 -4.31
CA ALA A 307 7.34 -4.29 -5.27
C ALA A 307 8.03 -4.52 -6.59
N PHE A 308 8.72 -3.49 -7.06
CA PHE A 308 9.50 -3.57 -8.29
C PHE A 308 10.67 -4.52 -8.16
N LEU A 309 11.33 -4.60 -7.00
CA LEU A 309 12.39 -5.59 -6.77
C LEU A 309 11.86 -7.03 -6.88
N ASN A 310 10.69 -7.31 -6.29
CA ASN A 310 10.09 -8.64 -6.40
C ASN A 310 9.60 -8.96 -7.81
N LEU A 311 8.96 -8.02 -8.49
CA LEU A 311 8.57 -8.18 -9.90
C LEU A 311 9.79 -8.41 -10.80
N TYR A 312 10.86 -7.65 -10.60
CA TYR A 312 12.12 -7.82 -11.30
C TYR A 312 12.74 -9.19 -11.02
N ASN A 313 12.77 -9.63 -9.77
CA ASN A 313 13.36 -10.93 -9.41
C ASN A 313 12.63 -12.13 -10.02
N ILE A 314 11.35 -11.98 -10.39
CA ILE A 314 10.52 -13.08 -10.90
C ILE A 314 10.39 -13.03 -12.42
N PHE A 315 10.17 -11.83 -12.97
CA PHE A 315 9.85 -11.62 -14.37
C PHE A 315 10.86 -10.72 -15.10
N TRP A 316 11.95 -10.34 -14.44
CA TRP A 316 12.98 -9.44 -14.97
C TRP A 316 12.38 -8.11 -15.48
N TYR A 317 12.93 -7.52 -16.54
CA TYR A 317 12.36 -6.32 -17.19
C TYR A 317 11.03 -6.56 -17.89
N VAL A 318 10.56 -7.81 -18.02
CA VAL A 318 9.26 -8.13 -18.65
C VAL A 318 8.11 -8.00 -17.65
N GLY A 319 8.39 -8.11 -16.35
CA GLY A 319 7.37 -8.04 -15.28
C GLY A 319 6.38 -6.87 -15.41
N PRO A 320 6.86 -5.63 -15.58
CA PRO A 320 5.98 -4.47 -15.77
C PRO A 320 5.04 -4.61 -16.97
N LEU A 321 5.51 -5.19 -18.08
CA LEU A 321 4.73 -5.37 -19.32
C LEU A 321 3.55 -6.33 -19.16
N LEU A 322 3.57 -7.20 -18.13
CA LEU A 322 2.46 -8.08 -17.80
C LEU A 322 1.61 -7.50 -16.67
N PHE A 323 2.26 -7.05 -15.59
CA PHE A 323 1.61 -6.66 -14.36
C PHE A 323 0.79 -5.37 -14.49
N ILE A 324 1.38 -4.30 -15.07
CA ILE A 324 0.71 -3.00 -15.16
C ILE A 324 -0.49 -3.05 -16.11
N PRO A 325 -0.43 -3.68 -17.31
CA PRO A 325 -1.61 -3.82 -18.16
C PRO A 325 -2.72 -4.62 -17.49
N PHE A 326 -2.37 -5.73 -16.81
CA PHE A 326 -3.34 -6.52 -16.07
C PHE A 326 -4.02 -5.69 -14.96
N LEU A 327 -3.22 -4.96 -14.17
CA LEU A 327 -3.69 -4.08 -13.12
C LEU A 327 -4.66 -3.02 -13.67
N MET A 328 -4.31 -2.40 -14.79
CA MET A 328 -5.16 -1.40 -15.47
C MET A 328 -6.49 -1.96 -15.95
N ILE A 329 -6.49 -3.13 -16.59
CA ILE A 329 -7.72 -3.80 -17.04
C ILE A 329 -8.60 -4.13 -15.84
N LEU A 330 -8.00 -4.63 -14.76
CA LEU A 330 -8.70 -4.99 -13.55
C LEU A 330 -9.29 -3.76 -12.83
N ILE A 331 -8.52 -2.68 -12.66
CA ILE A 331 -9.01 -1.40 -12.11
C ILE A 331 -10.17 -0.84 -12.94
N SER A 332 -10.02 -0.80 -14.27
CA SER A 332 -11.07 -0.31 -15.18
C SER A 332 -12.34 -1.16 -15.12
N SER A 333 -12.20 -2.47 -14.95
CA SER A 333 -13.33 -3.39 -14.85
C SER A 333 -14.04 -3.28 -13.50
N LEU A 334 -13.28 -3.15 -12.40
CA LEU A 334 -13.82 -2.95 -11.05
C LEU A 334 -14.54 -1.61 -10.88
N GLU A 335 -14.04 -0.54 -11.52
CA GLU A 335 -14.70 0.78 -11.49
C GLU A 335 -16.15 0.71 -11.97
N LYS A 336 -16.45 -0.14 -12.95
CA LYS A 336 -17.80 -0.31 -13.52
C LYS A 336 -18.80 -0.94 -12.55
N ILE A 337 -18.33 -1.62 -11.50
CA ILE A 337 -19.15 -2.40 -10.57
C ILE A 337 -19.05 -1.92 -9.11
N ARG A 338 -18.71 -0.64 -8.91
CA ARG A 338 -18.53 0.04 -7.60
C ARG A 338 -19.80 0.24 -6.75
N ASN A 339 -20.81 -0.59 -6.92
CA ASN A 339 -22.03 -0.58 -6.10
C ASN A 339 -21.94 -1.58 -4.93
N ASN A 340 -20.79 -2.23 -4.80
CA ASN A 340 -20.59 -3.40 -3.97
C ASN A 340 -19.42 -3.13 -3.02
N MET A 341 -19.62 -3.36 -1.72
CA MET A 341 -18.59 -3.09 -0.70
C MET A 341 -17.30 -3.85 -1.03
N PHE A 342 -17.39 -5.13 -1.38
CA PHE A 342 -16.23 -5.96 -1.69
C PHE A 342 -15.49 -5.49 -2.95
N TYR A 343 -16.19 -5.21 -4.05
CA TYR A 343 -15.52 -4.74 -5.28
C TYR A 343 -14.94 -3.33 -5.13
N CYS A 344 -15.60 -2.45 -4.39
CA CYS A 344 -15.01 -1.15 -4.01
C CYS A 344 -13.73 -1.34 -3.19
N PHE A 345 -13.72 -2.32 -2.28
CA PHE A 345 -12.57 -2.60 -1.45
C PHE A 345 -11.41 -3.23 -2.23
N LEU A 346 -11.70 -4.13 -3.17
CA LEU A 346 -10.68 -4.67 -4.07
C LEU A 346 -10.02 -3.55 -4.89
N LEU A 347 -10.81 -2.63 -5.42
CA LEU A 347 -10.31 -1.47 -6.14
C LEU A 347 -9.43 -0.58 -5.23
N ASP A 348 -9.88 -0.34 -4.01
CA ASP A 348 -9.14 0.41 -2.98
C ASP A 348 -7.79 -0.22 -2.65
N ILE A 349 -7.75 -1.53 -2.35
CA ILE A 349 -6.50 -2.27 -2.12
C ILE A 349 -5.55 -2.15 -3.30
N MET A 350 -6.06 -2.24 -4.53
CA MET A 350 -5.21 -2.17 -5.72
C MET A 350 -4.56 -0.80 -5.86
N LEU A 351 -5.33 0.28 -5.70
CA LEU A 351 -4.80 1.64 -5.73
C LEU A 351 -3.82 1.89 -4.58
N TYR A 352 -4.15 1.40 -3.38
CA TYR A 352 -3.26 1.48 -2.22
C TYR A 352 -1.93 0.77 -2.49
N CYS A 353 -1.98 -0.45 -3.02
CA CYS A 353 -0.76 -1.20 -3.33
C CYS A 353 0.04 -0.57 -4.48
N SER A 354 -0.61 0.06 -5.47
CA SER A 354 0.07 0.88 -6.50
C SER A 354 0.88 2.01 -5.86
N ILE A 355 0.27 2.80 -4.98
CA ILE A 355 0.94 3.91 -4.27
C ILE A 355 2.19 3.42 -3.53
N TYR A 356 2.12 2.23 -2.95
CA TYR A 356 3.19 1.67 -2.13
C TYR A 356 4.24 0.85 -2.89
N MET A 357 4.14 0.70 -4.22
CA MET A 357 5.03 -0.17 -4.99
C MET A 357 6.53 0.11 -4.77
N PHE A 358 6.91 1.38 -4.65
CA PHE A 358 8.30 1.77 -4.37
C PHE A 358 8.70 1.68 -2.90
N PHE A 359 7.73 1.82 -2.00
CA PHE A 359 8.00 1.99 -0.59
C PHE A 359 7.95 0.67 0.18
N SER A 360 7.28 -0.35 -0.36
CA SER A 360 7.16 -1.67 0.23
C SER A 360 6.40 -2.63 -0.67
N TRP A 361 6.76 -3.91 -0.62
CA TRP A 361 5.91 -4.96 -1.17
C TRP A 361 4.67 -5.19 -0.30
N GLN A 362 3.55 -4.55 -0.67
CA GLN A 362 2.28 -4.70 0.06
C GLN A 362 1.44 -5.86 -0.47
N PHE A 363 1.41 -6.12 -1.78
CA PHE A 363 0.50 -7.07 -2.44
C PHE A 363 0.41 -8.48 -1.81
N THR A 364 1.49 -8.99 -1.20
CA THR A 364 1.54 -10.39 -0.72
C THR A 364 1.67 -10.49 0.80
N LYS A 365 1.52 -9.37 1.52
CA LYS A 365 1.44 -9.44 2.98
C LYS A 365 0.14 -10.16 3.33
N PHE A 366 0.26 -11.19 4.16
CA PHE A 366 -0.88 -12.00 4.58
C PHE A 366 -2.03 -11.17 5.15
N LYS A 367 -1.73 -10.02 5.79
CA LYS A 367 -2.77 -9.08 6.27
C LYS A 367 -3.74 -8.60 5.18
N TYR A 368 -3.31 -8.39 3.94
CA TYR A 368 -4.24 -7.94 2.89
C TYR A 368 -5.05 -9.11 2.33
N ILE A 369 -4.47 -10.31 2.25
CA ILE A 369 -5.23 -11.54 1.95
C ILE A 369 -6.31 -11.73 3.02
N TYR A 370 -5.94 -11.58 4.29
CA TYR A 370 -6.87 -11.59 5.42
C TYR A 370 -7.97 -10.54 5.29
N TYR A 371 -7.65 -9.29 4.94
CA TYR A 371 -8.66 -8.26 4.71
C TYR A 371 -9.61 -8.59 3.56
N ILE A 372 -9.09 -9.10 2.44
CA ILE A 372 -9.90 -9.54 1.29
C ILE A 372 -10.89 -10.61 1.72
N ILE A 373 -10.43 -11.65 2.44
CA ILE A 373 -11.28 -12.73 2.93
C ILE A 373 -12.34 -12.19 3.90
N LEU A 374 -11.95 -11.35 4.85
CA LEU A 374 -12.88 -10.77 5.81
C LEU A 374 -13.96 -9.92 5.16
N LEU A 375 -13.58 -9.03 4.25
CA LEU A 375 -14.55 -8.16 3.59
C LEU A 375 -15.39 -8.89 2.56
N PHE A 376 -14.90 -9.98 1.97
CA PHE A 376 -15.73 -10.91 1.22
C PHE A 376 -16.84 -11.51 2.12
N PHE A 377 -16.48 -12.03 3.31
CA PHE A 377 -17.48 -12.58 4.23
C PHE A 377 -18.42 -11.51 4.79
N ALA A 378 -17.91 -10.33 5.15
CA ALA A 378 -18.72 -9.21 5.64
C ALA A 378 -19.73 -8.75 4.56
N ASP A 379 -19.28 -8.65 3.31
CA ASP A 379 -20.13 -8.36 2.16
C ASP A 379 -21.20 -9.44 1.95
N TYR A 380 -20.82 -10.72 1.99
CA TYR A 380 -21.76 -11.83 1.83
C TYR A 380 -22.83 -11.86 2.94
N ILE A 381 -22.43 -11.70 4.20
CA ILE A 381 -23.34 -11.75 5.37
C ILE A 381 -24.28 -10.54 5.39
N SER A 382 -23.78 -9.37 5.01
CA SER A 382 -24.54 -8.11 5.09
C SER A 382 -25.65 -7.98 4.05
N ARG A 383 -25.64 -8.78 2.99
CA ARG A 383 -26.67 -8.75 1.93
C ARG A 383 -27.97 -9.40 2.35
N ASP A 384 -29.06 -8.90 1.78
CA ASP A 384 -30.32 -9.62 1.76
C ASP A 384 -30.22 -10.80 0.80
N LYS A 385 -30.66 -11.97 1.27
CA LYS A 385 -30.74 -13.19 0.47
C LYS A 385 -32.11 -13.34 -0.20
N LYS A 386 -33.03 -12.40 0.05
CA LYS A 386 -34.33 -12.30 -0.60
C LYS A 386 -34.23 -11.23 -1.70
N GLY A 387 -33.87 -11.65 -2.90
CA GLY A 387 -33.85 -10.87 -4.13
C GLY A 387 -34.00 -11.84 -5.29
#